data_AF-A0A6A4NBU7-F1
#
_entry.id   AF-A0A6A4NBU7-F1
#
_cell.length_a   1.000
_cell.length_b   1.000
_cell.length_c   1.000
_cell.angle_alpha   90.00
_cell.angle_beta   90.00
_cell.angle_gamma   90.00
#
_symmetry.space_group_name_H-M   'P 1'
#
loop_
_entity.id
_entity.type
_entity.pdbx_description
1 polymer ?
#
loop_
_entity_poly.entity_id
_entity_poly.type
_entity_poly.pdbx_seq_one_letter_code
_entity_poly.pdbx_strand_id
1 'polypeptide(L)'
;MSLSRPYDFIMDLNDAKQFWKIAVRITQIWYVQIPPKPGHLEMILIDSKVTQNFISSVNLFEFIYLLKHFISYLKGDKIQVSVRKDEFNQWSQCFLENNTYVMHNFNVMRNDLQYKACDHVYRMQFTPGTTLKQREFPDIPELEYDFKKFSDILFGNFRSDLLIEVIGVFDKLIFSQTQSNLKKVIFTIKDFWYFLFLFQFLKLGDVISCTLWETHAMNFFNYFNNQPIVQPLIILLTNARVKEGQGDVNNTSCRVLDVIYYVKLHDDSIYFHCFF
;
A
#
# COMPACT_ATOMS: atom_id res chain seq x y z
N MET A 1 -6.42 13.68 39.65
CA MET A 1 -6.46 13.21 38.26
C MET A 1 -5.04 13.14 37.76
N SER A 2 -4.48 11.95 37.48
CA SER A 2 -3.16 11.87 36.83
C SER A 2 -3.33 12.27 35.37
N LEU A 3 -2.73 13.39 34.97
CA LEU A 3 -2.63 13.77 33.55
C LEU A 3 -1.88 12.67 32.82
N SER A 4 -2.60 11.86 32.05
CA SER A 4 -1.97 10.84 31.22
C SER A 4 -1.07 11.54 30.20
N ARG A 5 0.17 11.06 30.05
CA ARG A 5 1.12 11.58 29.06
C ARG A 5 0.47 11.68 27.67
N PRO A 6 0.65 12.81 26.94
CA PRO A 6 0.12 12.96 25.58
C PRO A 6 0.67 11.88 24.63
N TYR A 7 -0.01 11.69 23.51
CA TYR A 7 0.47 10.83 22.44
C TYR A 7 1.54 11.56 21.62
N ASP A 8 2.59 10.84 21.25
CA ASP A 8 3.60 11.26 20.30
C ASP A 8 3.11 10.97 18.87
N PHE A 9 3.60 11.71 17.88
CA PHE A 9 3.29 11.50 16.47
C PHE A 9 4.37 10.68 15.76
N ILE A 10 3.98 10.01 14.68
CA ILE A 10 4.85 9.16 13.87
C ILE A 10 6.03 9.97 13.33
N MET A 11 5.80 11.15 12.77
CA MET A 11 6.87 11.99 12.21
C MET A 11 7.93 12.42 13.24
N ASP A 12 7.59 12.39 14.53
CA ASP A 12 8.52 12.76 15.60
C ASP A 12 9.39 11.57 16.03
N LEU A 13 9.03 10.34 15.63
CA LEU A 13 9.73 9.12 16.03
C LEU A 13 11.16 9.10 15.51
N ASN A 14 12.09 8.89 16.44
CA ASN A 14 13.52 8.77 16.18
C ASN A 14 14.19 7.87 17.22
N ASP A 15 15.48 7.61 17.03
CA ASP A 15 16.33 6.77 17.87
C ASP A 15 16.91 7.48 19.11
N ALA A 16 16.67 8.77 19.30
CA ALA A 16 17.20 9.53 20.44
C ALA A 16 16.39 9.32 21.73
N LYS A 17 15.11 8.97 21.61
CA LYS A 17 14.18 8.83 22.75
C LYS A 17 13.91 7.36 23.05
N GLN A 18 13.98 7.00 24.33
CA GLN A 18 13.77 5.62 24.79
C GLN A 18 12.29 5.21 24.93
N PHE A 19 11.38 6.18 25.17
CA PHE A 19 9.97 5.88 25.47
C PHE A 19 9.02 6.72 24.62
N TRP A 20 8.41 6.05 23.65
CA TRP A 20 7.35 6.56 22.79
C TRP A 20 5.98 6.03 23.22
N LYS A 21 4.95 6.85 23.07
CA LYS A 21 3.55 6.46 23.27
C LYS A 21 2.73 7.01 22.11
N ILE A 22 2.27 6.14 21.21
CA ILE A 22 1.55 6.55 20.00
C ILE A 22 0.12 6.01 20.01
N ALA A 23 -0.77 6.72 19.34
CA ALA A 23 -2.11 6.26 18.99
C ALA A 23 -2.17 6.12 17.47
N VAL A 24 -2.48 4.91 16.99
CA VAL A 24 -2.32 4.54 15.58
C VAL A 24 -3.43 3.60 15.11
N ARG A 25 -3.68 3.57 13.80
CA ARG A 25 -4.43 2.52 13.13
C ARG A 25 -3.48 1.57 12.42
N ILE A 26 -3.75 0.26 12.50
CA ILE A 26 -3.04 -0.73 11.68
C ILE A 26 -3.73 -0.77 10.31
N THR A 27 -3.03 -0.39 9.24
CA THR A 27 -3.65 -0.27 7.91
C THR A 27 -3.40 -1.47 7.00
N GLN A 28 -2.26 -2.13 7.17
CA GLN A 28 -1.85 -3.29 6.38
C GLN A 28 -1.01 -4.22 7.26
N ILE A 29 -1.18 -5.53 7.11
CA ILE A 29 -0.42 -6.58 7.79
C ILE A 29 -0.02 -7.64 6.75
N TRP A 30 1.25 -8.03 6.73
CA TRP A 30 1.71 -9.12 5.87
C TRP A 30 2.81 -9.95 6.53
N TYR A 31 2.93 -11.22 6.11
CA TYR A 31 3.97 -12.12 6.58
C TYR A 31 5.11 -12.20 5.58
N VAL A 32 6.33 -11.96 6.03
CA VAL A 32 7.54 -12.03 5.22
C VAL A 32 8.31 -13.28 5.58
N GLN A 33 8.50 -14.18 4.61
CA GLN A 33 9.35 -15.36 4.76
C GLN A 33 10.46 -15.36 3.72
N ILE A 34 11.71 -15.21 4.18
CA ILE A 34 12.90 -15.23 3.32
C ILE A 34 13.83 -16.34 3.82
N PRO A 35 13.76 -17.55 3.27
CA PRO A 35 14.69 -18.63 3.61
C PRO A 35 16.15 -18.18 3.40
N PRO A 36 17.10 -18.49 4.31
CA PRO A 36 16.95 -19.31 5.51
C PRO A 36 16.52 -18.54 6.77
N LYS A 37 16.26 -17.24 6.69
CA LYS A 37 15.89 -16.44 7.86
C LYS A 37 14.51 -16.86 8.39
N PRO A 38 14.31 -16.84 9.73
CA PRO A 38 12.96 -16.98 10.27
C PRO A 38 12.08 -15.87 9.69
N GLY A 39 10.87 -16.22 9.28
CA GLY A 39 9.91 -15.23 8.80
C GLY A 39 9.55 -14.22 9.89
N HIS A 40 8.91 -13.12 9.53
CA HIS A 40 8.49 -12.07 10.45
C HIS A 40 7.18 -11.47 9.95
N LEU A 41 6.46 -10.83 10.85
CA LEU A 41 5.31 -10.01 10.47
C LEU A 41 5.80 -8.60 10.19
N GLU A 42 5.26 -7.99 9.15
CA GLU A 42 5.39 -6.56 8.88
C GLU A 42 4.00 -5.94 8.88
N MET A 43 3.91 -4.68 9.29
CA MET A 43 2.66 -3.91 9.23
C MET A 43 2.94 -2.43 8.99
N ILE A 44 1.94 -1.72 8.48
CA ILE A 44 1.94 -0.26 8.40
C ILE A 44 1.00 0.31 9.46
N LEU A 45 1.49 1.34 10.15
CA LEU A 45 0.72 2.16 11.07
C LEU A 45 0.53 3.56 10.50
N ILE A 46 -0.62 4.15 10.79
CA ILE A 46 -0.93 5.56 10.52
C ILE A 46 -1.41 6.24 11.80
N ASP A 47 -1.02 7.48 12.04
CA ASP A 47 -1.49 8.29 13.18
C ASP A 47 -2.51 9.36 12.74
N SER A 48 -2.98 10.17 13.69
CA SER A 48 -3.96 11.23 13.42
C SER A 48 -3.35 12.50 12.81
N LYS A 49 -2.02 12.58 12.63
CA LYS A 49 -1.40 13.84 12.20
C LYS A 49 -1.51 14.01 10.70
N VAL A 50 -2.46 14.85 10.34
CA VAL A 50 -2.67 15.31 8.98
C VAL A 50 -1.54 16.25 8.56
N THR A 51 -0.77 15.87 7.52
CA THR A 51 0.17 16.82 6.90
C THR A 51 -0.61 17.88 6.12
N GLN A 52 -0.60 19.14 6.58
CA GLN A 52 -1.23 20.26 5.86
C GLN A 52 -0.43 20.61 4.60
N ASN A 53 -0.90 20.17 3.43
CA ASN A 53 -0.43 20.71 2.15
C ASN A 53 -1.37 21.85 1.71
N PHE A 54 -0.98 23.09 1.99
CA PHE A 54 -1.75 24.30 1.69
C PHE A 54 -1.83 24.53 0.17
N ILE A 55 -3.03 24.50 -0.42
CA ILE A 55 -3.28 25.10 -1.75
C ILE A 55 -4.31 26.22 -1.58
N SER A 56 -3.89 27.43 -1.94
CA SER A 56 -4.76 28.60 -1.96
C SER A 56 -5.63 28.59 -3.22
N SER A 57 -6.95 28.59 -2.98
CA SER A 57 -8.07 28.98 -3.87
C SER A 57 -8.26 28.25 -5.20
N VAL A 58 -9.37 27.53 -5.37
CA VAL A 58 -10.07 27.51 -6.67
C VAL A 58 -11.60 27.25 -6.57
N ASN A 59 -12.28 27.55 -7.68
CA ASN A 59 -13.72 27.81 -7.83
C ASN A 59 -14.58 26.54 -8.03
N LEU A 60 -15.90 26.70 -7.88
CA LEU A 60 -17.00 25.72 -7.85
C LEU A 60 -17.02 24.57 -8.91
N PHE A 61 -16.20 24.62 -9.97
CA PHE A 61 -15.98 23.49 -10.90
C PHE A 61 -14.96 22.46 -10.36
N GLU A 62 -14.31 22.76 -9.24
CA GLU A 62 -13.38 21.90 -8.53
C GLU A 62 -14.02 20.81 -7.67
N PHE A 63 -15.34 20.72 -7.51
CA PHE A 63 -15.94 19.87 -6.46
C PHE A 63 -15.56 18.37 -6.53
N ILE A 64 -15.24 17.83 -7.71
CA ILE A 64 -14.71 16.46 -7.91
C ILE A 64 -13.18 16.40 -7.67
N TYR A 65 -12.45 17.46 -8.01
CA TYR A 65 -11.03 17.62 -7.67
C TYR A 65 -10.84 17.80 -6.16
N LEU A 66 -11.73 18.54 -5.51
CA LEU A 66 -11.87 18.72 -4.08
C LEU A 66 -12.15 17.40 -3.39
N LEU A 67 -12.90 16.45 -3.94
CA LEU A 67 -13.03 15.14 -3.26
C LEU A 67 -11.70 14.38 -3.20
N LYS A 68 -10.91 14.40 -4.28
CA LYS A 68 -9.53 13.86 -4.30
C LYS A 68 -8.56 14.68 -3.45
N HIS A 69 -8.71 16.00 -3.43
CA HIS A 69 -7.86 16.91 -2.66
C HIS A 69 -8.19 16.85 -1.16
N PHE A 70 -9.47 16.72 -0.79
CA PHE A 70 -9.97 16.61 0.58
C PHE A 70 -9.56 15.28 1.21
N ILE A 71 -9.49 14.20 0.42
CA ILE A 71 -8.88 12.92 0.81
C ILE A 71 -7.36 13.12 1.01
N SER A 72 -6.66 13.74 0.06
CA SER A 72 -5.24 14.13 0.21
C SER A 72 -4.96 15.10 1.38
N TYR A 73 -5.96 15.85 1.85
CA TYR A 73 -5.86 16.79 2.97
C TYR A 73 -5.92 16.09 4.33
N LEU A 74 -6.09 14.76 4.41
CA LEU A 74 -6.16 14.00 5.67
C LEU A 74 -5.13 12.85 5.72
N LYS A 75 -3.97 13.02 5.08
CA LYS A 75 -2.93 12.00 5.09
C LYS A 75 -2.20 12.00 6.43
N GLY A 76 -2.42 10.95 7.21
CA GLY A 76 -1.63 10.63 8.40
C GLY A 76 -0.23 10.14 8.03
N ASP A 77 0.76 10.39 8.89
CA ASP A 77 2.11 9.89 8.67
C ASP A 77 2.15 8.35 8.82
N LYS A 78 2.84 7.67 7.91
CA LYS A 78 2.94 6.19 7.90
C LYS A 78 4.29 5.72 8.46
N ILE A 79 4.28 4.68 9.29
CA ILE A 79 5.51 3.99 9.72
C ILE A 79 5.40 2.48 9.57
N GLN A 80 6.49 1.88 9.11
CA GLN A 80 6.62 0.43 9.00
C GLN A 80 7.06 -0.19 10.32
N VAL A 81 6.49 -1.35 10.64
CA VAL A 81 6.73 -2.06 11.90
C VAL A 81 7.02 -3.53 11.65
N SER A 82 8.08 -4.05 12.27
CA SER A 82 8.44 -5.47 12.22
C SER A 82 8.17 -6.18 13.56
N VAL A 83 7.60 -7.38 13.51
CA VAL A 83 7.44 -8.29 14.66
C VAL A 83 8.14 -9.62 14.36
N ARG A 84 9.03 -10.07 15.25
CA ARG A 84 9.80 -11.31 15.05
C ARG A 84 8.90 -12.54 15.14
N LYS A 85 9.29 -13.66 14.51
CA LYS A 85 8.46 -14.88 14.45
C LYS A 85 8.06 -15.43 15.81
N ASP A 86 9.02 -15.49 16.71
CA ASP A 86 8.90 -16.02 18.07
C ASP A 86 7.94 -15.19 18.92
N GLU A 87 7.91 -13.87 18.68
CA GLU A 87 6.97 -12.95 19.31
C GLU A 87 5.60 -12.97 18.61
N PHE A 88 5.58 -13.06 17.28
CA PHE A 88 4.36 -12.99 16.46
C PHE A 88 3.30 -14.02 16.88
N ASN A 89 3.71 -15.24 17.21
CA ASN A 89 2.76 -16.27 17.64
C ASN A 89 1.89 -15.81 18.82
N GLN A 90 2.43 -14.97 19.71
CA GLN A 90 1.70 -14.40 20.86
C GLN A 90 0.76 -13.27 20.43
N TRP A 91 1.15 -12.48 19.44
CA TRP A 91 0.41 -11.28 19.01
C TRP A 91 -0.54 -11.49 17.84
N SER A 92 -0.45 -12.63 17.15
CA SER A 92 -1.20 -12.91 15.91
C SER A 92 -2.71 -12.74 16.04
N GLN A 93 -3.25 -13.00 17.24
CA GLN A 93 -4.68 -12.85 17.54
C GLN A 93 -5.08 -11.41 17.92
N CYS A 94 -4.12 -10.52 18.18
CA CYS A 94 -4.37 -9.16 18.64
C CYS A 94 -4.38 -8.13 17.50
N PHE A 95 -3.77 -8.45 16.37
CA PHE A 95 -3.69 -7.55 15.23
C PHE A 95 -4.90 -7.73 14.32
N LEU A 96 -5.70 -6.68 14.23
CA LEU A 96 -6.79 -6.57 13.29
C LEU A 96 -6.56 -5.31 12.46
N GLU A 97 -6.54 -5.47 11.14
CA GLU A 97 -6.47 -4.33 10.21
C GLU A 97 -7.67 -3.39 10.44
N ASN A 98 -7.46 -2.11 10.11
CA ASN A 98 -8.39 -1.01 10.27
C ASN A 98 -8.78 -0.66 11.72
N ASN A 99 -8.34 -1.42 12.71
CA ASN A 99 -8.54 -1.09 14.12
C ASN A 99 -7.46 -0.14 14.65
N THR A 100 -7.84 0.59 15.71
CA THR A 100 -7.01 1.61 16.35
C THR A 100 -6.48 1.14 17.71
N TYR A 101 -5.25 1.52 18.01
CA TYR A 101 -4.49 1.00 19.13
C TYR A 101 -3.60 2.08 19.76
N VAL A 102 -3.44 1.99 21.08
CA VAL A 102 -2.37 2.66 21.81
C VAL A 102 -1.19 1.70 21.95
N MET A 103 -0.02 2.13 21.50
CA MET A 103 1.22 1.36 21.57
C MET A 103 2.25 2.07 22.45
N HIS A 104 2.98 1.29 23.25
CA HIS A 104 4.13 1.77 24.02
C HIS A 104 5.22 0.69 24.13
N ASN A 105 6.41 1.08 24.58
CA ASN A 105 7.57 0.21 24.82
C ASN A 105 8.03 -0.58 23.57
N PHE A 106 8.08 0.07 22.42
CA PHE A 106 8.65 -0.47 21.19
C PHE A 106 10.01 0.19 20.90
N ASN A 107 10.81 -0.48 20.08
CA ASN A 107 12.07 0.08 19.59
C ASN A 107 11.83 0.89 18.32
N VAL A 108 12.58 1.97 18.15
CA VAL A 108 12.65 2.73 16.90
C VAL A 108 14.06 2.62 16.37
N MET A 109 14.21 2.25 15.10
CA MET A 109 15.51 2.07 14.45
C MET A 109 15.50 2.65 13.05
N ARG A 110 16.66 2.98 12.49
CA ARG A 110 16.74 3.47 11.11
C ARG A 110 16.13 2.48 10.13
N ASN A 111 15.44 3.02 9.14
CA ASN A 111 14.84 2.24 8.07
C ASN A 111 15.88 1.96 6.98
N ASP A 112 16.75 0.99 7.24
CA ASP A 112 17.80 0.56 6.31
C ASP A 112 17.32 -0.61 5.42
N LEU A 113 16.01 -0.79 5.28
CA LEU A 113 15.45 -1.82 4.40
C LEU A 113 15.79 -1.52 2.95
N GLN A 114 16.10 -2.59 2.20
CA GLN A 114 16.34 -2.52 0.76
C GLN A 114 15.11 -2.00 0.01
N TYR A 115 13.91 -2.40 0.48
CA TYR A 115 12.63 -1.90 -0.01
C TYR A 115 11.79 -1.46 1.18
N LYS A 116 11.28 -0.24 1.12
CA LYS A 116 10.51 0.42 2.17
C LYS A 116 9.05 0.46 1.76
N ALA A 117 8.15 0.11 2.67
CA ALA A 117 6.70 0.15 2.40
C ALA A 117 6.10 1.56 2.61
N CYS A 118 6.80 2.45 3.31
CA CYS A 118 6.43 3.85 3.46
C CYS A 118 7.66 4.76 3.51
N ASP A 119 7.47 6.05 3.23
CA ASP A 119 8.54 7.03 3.26
C ASP A 119 8.77 7.58 4.67
N HIS A 120 9.32 6.74 5.55
CA HIS A 120 9.74 7.13 6.89
C HIS A 120 11.20 6.74 7.14
N VAL A 121 11.98 7.68 7.69
CA VAL A 121 13.43 7.53 7.95
C VAL A 121 13.71 6.43 8.99
N TYR A 122 12.75 6.23 9.89
CA TYR A 122 12.79 5.20 10.93
C TYR A 122 11.71 4.15 10.71
N ARG A 123 11.87 3.00 11.35
CA ARG A 123 10.88 1.94 11.46
C ARG A 123 10.77 1.48 12.91
N MET A 124 9.63 0.92 13.26
CA MET A 124 9.43 0.35 14.59
C MET A 124 9.77 -1.14 14.61
N GLN A 125 10.25 -1.61 15.74
CA GLN A 125 10.42 -3.02 16.03
C GLN A 125 9.73 -3.34 17.34
N PHE A 126 8.83 -4.32 17.29
CA PHE A 126 8.22 -4.85 18.50
C PHE A 126 9.24 -5.65 19.29
N THR A 127 9.03 -5.65 20.60
CA THR A 127 9.84 -6.36 21.58
C THR A 127 8.90 -7.07 22.57
N PRO A 128 9.40 -7.97 23.43
CA PRO A 128 8.56 -8.62 24.43
C PRO A 128 7.95 -7.64 25.44
N GLY A 129 8.55 -6.46 25.60
CA GLY A 129 8.03 -5.39 26.46
C GLY A 129 7.01 -4.47 25.79
N THR A 130 6.84 -4.57 24.46
CA THR A 130 5.86 -3.79 23.71
C THR A 130 4.46 -4.14 24.17
N THR A 131 3.62 -3.12 24.28
CA THR A 131 2.23 -3.33 24.68
C THR A 131 1.30 -2.78 23.63
N LEU A 132 0.17 -3.45 23.46
CA LEU A 132 -0.88 -3.07 22.54
C LEU A 132 -2.20 -2.99 23.31
N LYS A 133 -2.88 -1.84 23.24
CA LYS A 133 -4.22 -1.67 23.82
C LYS A 133 -5.14 -1.10 22.77
N GLN A 134 -6.08 -1.91 22.27
CA GLN A 134 -7.10 -1.43 21.34
C GLN A 134 -7.94 -0.35 22.00
N ARG A 135 -8.15 0.75 21.28
CA ARG A 135 -8.98 1.89 21.69
C ARG A 135 -9.43 2.62 20.45
N GLU A 136 -10.69 3.02 20.42
CA GLU A 136 -11.25 3.79 19.31
C GLU A 136 -10.69 5.21 19.26
N PHE A 137 -10.17 5.58 18.08
CA PHE A 137 -9.74 6.93 17.75
C PHE A 137 -10.39 7.37 16.42
N PRO A 138 -11.53 8.05 16.46
CA PRO A 138 -12.24 8.51 15.25
C PRO A 138 -11.43 9.49 14.39
N ASP A 139 -10.53 10.25 15.02
CA ASP A 139 -9.71 11.27 14.34
C ASP A 139 -8.52 10.66 13.58
N ILE A 140 -8.20 9.38 13.78
CA ILE A 140 -7.19 8.69 12.97
C ILE A 140 -7.86 8.31 11.64
N PRO A 141 -7.28 8.68 10.48
CA PRO A 141 -7.87 8.41 9.17
C PRO A 141 -7.83 6.91 8.82
N GLU A 142 -8.83 6.45 8.06
CA GLU A 142 -8.86 5.08 7.53
C GLU A 142 -7.75 4.88 6.48
N LEU A 143 -7.51 3.63 6.06
CA LEU A 143 -6.48 3.32 5.06
C LEU A 143 -6.66 4.19 3.80
N GLU A 144 -5.71 5.09 3.58
CA GLU A 144 -5.62 5.91 2.36
C GLU A 144 -4.49 5.39 1.46
N TYR A 145 -4.83 5.14 0.19
CA TYR A 145 -3.87 4.74 -0.83
C TYR A 145 -3.22 5.95 -1.50
N ASP A 146 -1.90 5.91 -1.66
CA ASP A 146 -1.09 6.91 -2.32
C ASP A 146 -0.66 6.41 -3.71
N PHE A 147 -1.58 6.52 -4.68
CA PHE A 147 -1.36 5.98 -6.01
C PHE A 147 -0.30 6.75 -6.80
N LYS A 148 0.76 6.04 -7.20
CA LYS A 148 1.78 6.56 -8.09
C LYS A 148 1.23 6.67 -9.51
N LYS A 149 1.39 7.85 -10.12
CA LYS A 149 0.98 8.11 -11.50
C LYS A 149 1.78 7.25 -12.48
N PHE A 150 1.12 6.75 -13.51
CA PHE A 150 1.79 5.91 -14.51
C PHE A 150 2.84 6.73 -15.26
N SER A 151 2.53 7.97 -15.60
CA SER A 151 3.49 8.91 -16.17
C SER A 151 4.76 9.01 -15.32
N ASP A 152 4.66 9.14 -14.01
CA ASP A 152 5.84 9.21 -13.13
C ASP A 152 6.66 7.91 -13.16
N ILE A 153 5.99 6.75 -13.22
CA ILE A 153 6.66 5.45 -13.35
C ILE A 153 7.42 5.38 -14.67
N LEU A 154 6.76 5.74 -15.78
CA LEU A 154 7.32 5.72 -17.13
C LEU A 154 8.49 6.71 -17.30
N PHE A 155 8.41 7.88 -16.66
CA PHE A 155 9.46 8.91 -16.70
C PHE A 155 10.59 8.67 -15.68
N GLY A 156 10.55 7.59 -14.89
CA GLY A 156 11.59 7.33 -13.88
C GLY A 156 11.50 8.24 -12.66
N ASN A 157 10.41 8.99 -12.49
CA ASN A 157 10.19 9.91 -11.36
C ASN A 157 9.70 9.15 -10.11
N PHE A 158 10.49 8.19 -9.65
CA PHE A 158 10.19 7.41 -8.46
C PHE A 158 11.48 7.04 -7.71
N ARG A 159 11.31 6.66 -6.44
CA ARG A 159 12.36 6.11 -5.61
C ARG A 159 12.42 4.59 -5.78
N SER A 160 13.56 4.06 -6.21
CA SER A 160 13.73 2.62 -6.47
C SER A 160 13.74 1.75 -5.21
N ASP A 161 13.96 2.38 -4.05
CA ASP A 161 13.92 1.76 -2.71
C ASP A 161 12.54 1.84 -2.06
N LEU A 162 11.58 2.57 -2.63
CA LEU A 162 10.24 2.75 -2.09
C LEU A 162 9.23 1.89 -2.88
N LEU A 163 8.41 1.13 -2.17
CA LEU A 163 7.30 0.42 -2.76
C LEU A 163 6.15 1.39 -3.04
N ILE A 164 5.48 1.20 -4.16
CA ILE A 164 4.42 2.09 -4.63
C ILE A 164 3.07 1.39 -4.65
N GLU A 165 2.02 2.19 -4.59
CA GLU A 165 0.64 1.75 -4.80
C GLU A 165 0.22 2.20 -6.20
N VAL A 166 -0.48 1.35 -6.95
CA VAL A 166 -0.88 1.63 -8.33
C VAL A 166 -2.28 1.11 -8.57
N ILE A 167 -3.12 1.92 -9.22
CA ILE A 167 -4.47 1.54 -9.64
C ILE A 167 -4.63 1.70 -11.14
N GLY A 168 -5.23 0.72 -11.80
CA GLY A 168 -5.46 0.76 -13.25
C GLY A 168 -6.53 -0.21 -13.71
N VAL A 169 -6.93 -0.09 -14.97
CA VAL A 169 -7.81 -1.04 -15.64
C VAL A 169 -6.95 -2.07 -16.35
N PHE A 170 -7.26 -3.35 -16.19
CA PHE A 170 -6.67 -4.43 -16.95
C PHE A 170 -6.82 -4.18 -18.45
N ASP A 171 -5.70 -4.26 -19.19
CA ASP A 171 -5.67 -4.09 -20.64
C ASP A 171 -5.57 -5.44 -21.35
N LYS A 172 -4.47 -6.16 -21.11
CA LYS A 172 -4.21 -7.45 -21.75
C LYS A 172 -3.24 -8.32 -20.95
N LEU A 173 -3.45 -9.63 -21.07
CA LEU A 173 -2.52 -10.65 -20.62
C LEU A 173 -1.39 -10.80 -21.65
N ILE A 174 -0.13 -10.65 -21.21
CA ILE A 174 1.05 -10.75 -22.08
C ILE A 174 1.66 -12.15 -22.01
N PHE A 175 1.73 -12.72 -20.81
CA PHE A 175 2.39 -14.00 -20.58
C PHE A 175 1.78 -14.68 -19.36
N SER A 176 1.62 -16.00 -19.43
CA SER A 176 1.23 -16.82 -18.28
C SER A 176 1.98 -18.14 -18.28
N GLN A 177 2.52 -18.50 -17.13
CA GLN A 177 3.20 -19.76 -16.88
C GLN A 177 2.72 -20.30 -15.53
N THR A 178 1.87 -21.32 -15.56
CA THR A 178 1.15 -21.82 -14.37
C THR A 178 1.50 -23.26 -14.00
N GLN A 179 2.13 -24.01 -14.92
CA GLN A 179 2.47 -25.43 -14.75
C GLN A 179 3.95 -25.69 -14.45
N SER A 180 4.79 -24.66 -14.45
CA SER A 180 6.21 -24.74 -14.12
C SER A 180 6.46 -24.70 -12.62
N ASN A 181 7.68 -25.09 -12.22
CA ASN A 181 8.18 -24.92 -10.84
C ASN A 181 8.19 -23.46 -10.38
N LEU A 182 8.25 -22.50 -11.31
CA LEU A 182 8.21 -21.07 -11.06
C LEU A 182 7.00 -20.49 -11.78
N LYS A 183 5.96 -20.10 -11.05
CA LYS A 183 4.72 -19.59 -11.65
C LYS A 183 4.84 -18.09 -11.88
N LYS A 184 4.42 -17.64 -13.06
CA LYS A 184 4.58 -16.24 -13.47
C LYS A 184 3.41 -15.80 -14.36
N VAL A 185 2.89 -14.62 -14.09
CA VAL A 185 1.95 -13.95 -15.00
C VAL A 185 2.43 -12.53 -15.27
N ILE A 186 2.38 -12.11 -16.53
CA ILE A 186 2.63 -10.75 -16.96
C ILE A 186 1.37 -10.24 -17.66
N PHE A 187 0.87 -9.10 -17.22
CA PHE A 187 -0.23 -8.39 -17.86
C PHE A 187 0.11 -6.92 -17.94
N THR A 188 -0.73 -6.17 -18.64
CA THR A 188 -0.64 -4.70 -18.71
C THR A 188 -1.89 -4.08 -18.13
N ILE A 189 -1.72 -2.93 -17.51
CA ILE A 189 -2.82 -2.09 -17.03
C ILE A 189 -2.71 -0.71 -17.65
N LYS A 190 -3.86 -0.09 -17.85
CA LYS A 190 -4.02 1.30 -18.29
C LYS A 190 -4.44 2.15 -17.10
N ASP A 191 -3.96 3.39 -17.06
CA ASP A 191 -4.31 4.31 -15.99
C ASP A 191 -5.84 4.53 -15.95
N PHE A 192 -6.42 4.32 -14.76
CA PHE A 192 -7.86 4.39 -14.50
C PHE A 192 -8.43 5.80 -14.71
N TRP A 193 -7.62 6.85 -14.50
CA TRP A 193 -8.11 8.23 -14.49
C TRP A 193 -8.55 8.73 -15.88
N TYR A 194 -8.05 8.11 -16.95
CA TYR A 194 -8.48 8.39 -18.33
C TYR A 194 -9.90 7.91 -18.62
N PHE A 195 -10.40 6.89 -17.93
CA PHE A 195 -11.75 6.37 -18.17
C PHE A 195 -12.85 7.31 -17.64
N LEU A 196 -12.53 8.11 -16.61
CA LEU A 196 -13.45 9.06 -15.97
C LEU A 196 -13.45 10.46 -16.61
N PHE A 197 -12.38 10.86 -17.31
CA PHE A 197 -12.26 12.17 -17.96
C PHE A 197 -12.22 12.03 -19.49
N LEU A 198 -13.41 11.85 -20.06
CA LEU A 198 -13.80 12.21 -21.43
C LEU A 198 -13.10 11.53 -22.63
N PHE A 199 -13.94 10.85 -23.42
CA PHE A 199 -14.00 11.02 -24.88
C PHE A 199 -13.52 12.43 -25.27
N GLN A 200 -12.56 12.51 -26.20
CA GLN A 200 -12.00 13.75 -26.74
C GLN A 200 -10.77 14.28 -26.00
N PHE A 201 -9.65 13.56 -26.07
CA PHE A 201 -8.45 14.01 -26.79
C PHE A 201 -7.45 12.84 -26.85
N LEU A 202 -6.88 12.63 -28.03
CA LEU A 202 -5.95 11.56 -28.40
C LEU A 202 -4.69 11.53 -27.51
N LYS A 203 -4.74 10.84 -26.37
CA LYS A 203 -3.58 10.16 -25.81
C LYS A 203 -3.94 8.70 -25.63
N LEU A 204 -3.12 7.81 -26.19
CA LEU A 204 -3.08 6.42 -25.73
C LEU A 204 -2.80 6.51 -24.23
N GLY A 205 -3.76 6.16 -23.37
CA GLY A 205 -3.56 6.23 -21.93
C GLY A 205 -2.29 5.47 -21.55
N ASP A 206 -1.53 6.02 -20.60
CA ASP A 206 -0.27 5.41 -20.17
C ASP A 206 -0.50 3.95 -19.78
N VAL A 207 0.36 3.07 -20.28
CA VAL A 207 0.30 1.62 -20.05
C VAL A 207 1.55 1.21 -19.29
N ILE A 208 1.37 0.44 -18.22
CA ILE A 208 2.48 -0.20 -17.54
C ILE A 208 2.33 -1.73 -17.57
N SER A 209 3.47 -2.42 -17.55
CA SER A 209 3.52 -3.87 -17.44
C SER A 209 3.66 -4.29 -15.98
N CYS A 210 2.88 -5.28 -15.57
CA CYS A 210 2.84 -5.81 -14.21
C CYS A 210 3.21 -7.30 -14.25
N THR A 211 4.15 -7.70 -13.38
CA THR A 211 4.57 -9.09 -13.25
C THR A 211 4.22 -9.62 -11.86
N LEU A 212 3.46 -10.72 -11.83
CA LEU A 212 3.13 -11.49 -10.65
C LEU A 212 3.88 -12.81 -10.64
N TRP A 213 4.14 -13.34 -9.44
CA TRP A 213 4.82 -14.61 -9.22
C TRP A 213 4.04 -15.51 -8.27
N GLU A 214 4.30 -16.81 -8.36
CA GLU A 214 3.85 -17.83 -7.42
C GLU A 214 2.35 -17.76 -7.10
N THR A 215 1.98 -17.65 -5.82
CA THR A 215 0.61 -17.64 -5.35
C THR A 215 -0.19 -16.49 -5.95
N HIS A 216 0.37 -15.28 -6.01
CA HIS A 216 -0.31 -14.13 -6.61
C HIS A 216 -0.57 -14.36 -8.11
N ALA A 217 0.39 -14.93 -8.85
CA ALA A 217 0.22 -15.25 -10.26
C ALA A 217 -0.93 -16.25 -10.48
N MET A 218 -1.01 -17.29 -9.65
CA MET A 218 -2.07 -18.30 -9.75
C MET A 218 -3.44 -17.74 -9.38
N ASN A 219 -3.52 -16.94 -8.32
CA ASN A 219 -4.77 -16.32 -7.87
C ASN A 219 -5.34 -15.40 -8.94
N PHE A 220 -4.50 -14.55 -9.54
CA PHE A 220 -4.89 -13.72 -10.68
C PHE A 220 -5.39 -14.56 -11.85
N PHE A 221 -4.63 -15.58 -12.26
CA PHE A 221 -4.94 -16.37 -13.44
C PHE A 221 -6.25 -17.15 -13.28
N ASN A 222 -6.46 -17.76 -12.11
CA ASN A 222 -7.69 -18.48 -11.78
C ASN A 222 -8.89 -17.52 -11.75
N TYR A 223 -8.71 -16.34 -11.15
CA TYR A 223 -9.74 -15.31 -11.12
C TYR A 223 -10.11 -14.85 -12.54
N PHE A 224 -9.11 -14.46 -13.34
CA PHE A 224 -9.26 -13.96 -14.70
C PHE A 224 -10.04 -14.94 -15.60
N ASN A 225 -9.74 -16.23 -15.53
CA ASN A 225 -10.40 -17.24 -16.36
C ASN A 225 -11.86 -17.53 -15.94
N ASN A 226 -12.24 -17.19 -14.71
CA ASN A 226 -13.57 -17.47 -14.16
C ASN A 226 -14.54 -16.28 -14.28
N GLN A 227 -14.10 -15.12 -14.80
CA GLN A 227 -14.96 -13.95 -14.93
C GLN A 227 -15.70 -13.90 -16.27
N PRO A 228 -16.99 -13.48 -16.29
CA PRO A 228 -17.67 -13.14 -17.53
C PRO A 228 -17.02 -11.88 -18.15
N ILE A 229 -16.75 -11.94 -19.46
CA ILE A 229 -15.97 -10.97 -20.28
C ILE A 229 -16.59 -9.54 -20.31
N VAL A 230 -17.69 -9.30 -19.62
CA VAL A 230 -18.61 -8.17 -19.87
C VAL A 230 -18.19 -6.88 -19.14
N GLN A 231 -17.24 -6.92 -18.18
CA GLN A 231 -16.89 -5.75 -17.36
C GLN A 231 -15.38 -5.46 -17.29
N PRO A 232 -14.98 -4.17 -17.21
CA PRO A 232 -13.58 -3.80 -17.03
C PRO A 232 -13.08 -4.28 -15.67
N LEU A 233 -11.97 -5.01 -15.67
CA LEU A 233 -11.30 -5.47 -14.46
C LEU A 233 -10.41 -4.33 -13.92
N ILE A 234 -10.71 -3.79 -12.75
CA ILE A 234 -9.86 -2.81 -12.06
C ILE A 234 -8.84 -3.58 -11.21
N ILE A 235 -7.59 -3.14 -11.24
CA ILE A 235 -6.48 -3.78 -10.53
C ILE A 235 -5.84 -2.76 -9.61
N LEU A 236 -5.66 -3.16 -8.36
CA LEU A 236 -4.91 -2.43 -7.34
C LEU A 236 -3.67 -3.22 -6.94
N LEU A 237 -2.52 -2.60 -7.13
CA LEU A 237 -1.25 -3.15 -6.73
C LEU A 237 -0.79 -2.35 -5.52
N THR A 238 -0.61 -3.02 -4.39
CA THR A 238 -0.02 -2.43 -3.19
C THR A 238 1.39 -2.96 -3.02
N ASN A 239 2.26 -2.20 -2.34
CA ASN A 239 3.64 -2.63 -2.10
C ASN A 239 4.38 -3.08 -3.40
N ALA A 240 4.08 -2.44 -4.53
CA ALA A 240 4.64 -2.80 -5.82
C ALA A 240 6.04 -2.23 -5.98
N ARG A 241 6.97 -3.03 -6.51
CA ARG A 241 8.32 -2.58 -6.82
C ARG A 241 8.41 -2.23 -8.30
N VAL A 242 8.86 -1.01 -8.60
CA VAL A 242 9.19 -0.64 -9.98
C VAL A 242 10.55 -1.21 -10.37
N LYS A 243 10.63 -1.80 -11.57
CA LYS A 243 11.88 -2.18 -12.22
C LYS A 243 11.91 -1.67 -13.66
N GLU A 244 13.02 -1.07 -14.02
CA GLU A 244 13.33 -0.78 -15.42
C GLU A 244 13.50 -2.11 -16.19
N GLY A 245 12.90 -2.19 -17.38
CA GLY A 245 13.01 -3.35 -18.24
C GLY A 245 14.41 -3.46 -18.84
N GLN A 246 14.96 -4.67 -18.87
CA GLN A 246 16.16 -4.96 -19.65
C GLN A 246 15.78 -5.17 -21.11
N GLY A 247 16.16 -4.23 -21.99
CA GLY A 247 16.20 -4.47 -23.45
C GLY A 247 15.27 -3.64 -24.33
N ASP A 248 14.41 -2.77 -23.77
CA ASP A 248 13.64 -1.82 -24.58
C ASP A 248 13.34 -0.56 -23.76
N VAL A 249 13.68 0.61 -24.30
CA VAL A 249 13.69 1.93 -23.61
C VAL A 249 12.29 2.34 -23.10
N ASN A 250 11.24 1.61 -23.48
CA ASN A 250 9.84 1.92 -23.14
C ASN A 250 9.13 0.84 -22.29
N ASN A 251 9.84 -0.17 -21.78
CA ASN A 251 9.21 -1.25 -21.00
C ASN A 251 9.58 -1.20 -19.51
N THR A 252 9.09 -0.21 -18.77
CA THR A 252 9.08 -0.24 -17.31
C THR A 252 8.10 -1.30 -16.81
N SER A 253 8.57 -2.20 -15.95
CA SER A 253 7.78 -3.30 -15.38
C SER A 253 7.66 -3.15 -13.87
N CYS A 254 6.45 -3.18 -13.34
CA CYS A 254 6.23 -3.31 -11.91
C CYS A 254 6.33 -4.80 -11.54
N ARG A 255 7.32 -5.16 -10.73
CA ARG A 255 7.33 -6.46 -10.02
C ARG A 255 6.56 -6.28 -8.73
N VAL A 256 5.42 -6.93 -8.66
CA VAL A 256 4.49 -6.70 -7.56
C VAL A 256 4.81 -7.66 -6.42
N LEU A 257 4.81 -7.16 -5.18
CA LEU A 257 4.98 -7.99 -3.99
C LEU A 257 3.63 -8.32 -3.34
N ASP A 258 2.64 -7.42 -3.40
CA ASP A 258 1.26 -7.68 -2.95
C ASP A 258 0.24 -7.24 -4.01
N VAL A 259 -0.80 -8.04 -4.23
CA VAL A 259 -1.82 -7.78 -5.26
C VAL A 259 -3.20 -7.83 -4.64
N ILE A 260 -3.97 -6.75 -4.79
CA ILE A 260 -5.38 -6.71 -4.41
C ILE A 260 -6.21 -6.60 -5.70
N TYR A 261 -7.06 -7.58 -5.97
CA TYR A 261 -7.93 -7.53 -7.15
C TYR A 261 -9.22 -6.77 -6.79
N TYR A 262 -9.65 -5.86 -7.67
CA TYR A 262 -10.99 -5.29 -7.60
C TYR A 262 -11.92 -6.01 -8.56
N VAL A 263 -13.15 -6.24 -8.10
CA VAL A 263 -14.23 -6.82 -8.90
C VAL A 263 -15.49 -6.03 -8.64
N LYS A 264 -16.18 -5.70 -9.72
CA LYS A 264 -17.51 -5.07 -9.81
C LYS A 264 -17.59 -3.61 -9.36
N LEU A 265 -17.89 -2.76 -10.33
CA LEU A 265 -18.87 -1.69 -10.16
C LEU A 265 -20.24 -2.35 -10.34
N HIS A 266 -20.94 -2.70 -9.26
CA HIS A 266 -22.36 -3.03 -9.33
C HIS A 266 -23.08 -2.13 -8.33
N ASP A 267 -24.00 -1.32 -8.81
CA ASP A 267 -24.86 -0.44 -7.99
C ASP A 267 -24.09 0.33 -6.90
N ASP A 268 -23.13 1.19 -7.32
CA ASP A 268 -22.40 2.13 -6.47
C ASP A 268 -21.63 1.54 -5.26
N SER A 269 -21.42 0.21 -5.23
CA SER A 269 -20.69 -0.47 -4.15
C SER A 269 -19.45 -1.22 -4.64
N ILE A 270 -18.30 -0.98 -3.99
CA ILE A 270 -16.97 -1.56 -4.29
C ILE A 270 -16.73 -2.76 -3.37
N TYR A 271 -16.49 -3.93 -3.93
CA TYR A 271 -16.14 -5.14 -3.17
C TYR A 271 -14.63 -5.41 -3.25
N PHE A 272 -14.00 -5.58 -2.09
CA PHE A 272 -12.57 -5.87 -1.96
C PHE A 272 -12.35 -7.38 -1.88
N HIS A 273 -11.59 -7.95 -2.81
CA HIS A 273 -11.09 -9.33 -2.70
C HIS A 273 -9.57 -9.31 -2.49
N CYS A 274 -9.15 -9.43 -1.23
CA CYS A 274 -7.76 -9.69 -0.88
C CYS A 274 -7.43 -11.16 -1.08
N PHE A 275 -6.30 -11.45 -1.72
CA PHE A 275 -5.71 -12.79 -1.73
C PHE A 275 -4.34 -12.70 -1.06
N PHE A 276 -4.27 -13.18 0.19
CA PHE A 276 -3.02 -13.41 0.92
C PHE A 276 -2.32 -14.66 0.39
#